data_AF-A0A7C3ARF6-F1
#
_entry.id   AF-A0A7C3ARF6-F1
#
_cell.length_a   1.000
_cell.length_b   1.000
_cell.length_c   1.000
_cell.angle_alpha   90.00
_cell.angle_beta   90.00
_cell.angle_gamma   90.00
#
_symmetry.space_group_name_H-M   'P 1'
#
loop_
_entity.id
_entity.type
_entity.pdbx_description
1 polymer ?
#
loop_
_entity_poly.entity_id
_entity_poly.type
_entity_poly.pdbx_seq_one_letter_code
_entity_poly.pdbx_strand_id
1 'polypeptide(L)'
;MTYPDARVIEAVESRFVPLQLDLFADPRQVLRPLNVIWTPTILFADRRGTVHYQSVNFLPPDLFLTLLDIGEAHVAMRWARTDEAIELLRRAYERDADGPLAPEALYWWGVAVYLKTHSNDELYRVWGRLLDRFPGSIWAARVP
;
A
#
# COMPACT_ATOMS: atom_id res chain seq x y z
N MET A 1 -6.10 18.55 4.86
CA MET A 1 -6.48 18.37 3.44
C MET A 1 -5.34 17.63 2.76
N THR A 2 -5.60 16.58 1.96
CA THR A 2 -4.55 15.64 1.49
C THR A 2 -3.73 16.19 0.33
N TYR A 3 -4.36 16.45 -0.82
CA TYR A 3 -3.65 16.82 -2.05
C TYR A 3 -2.97 18.19 -2.08
N PRO A 4 -3.39 19.22 -1.32
CA PRO A 4 -2.63 20.47 -1.29
C PRO A 4 -1.31 20.39 -0.51
N ASP A 5 -1.03 19.29 0.20
CA ASP A 5 0.23 19.12 0.90
C ASP A 5 1.36 18.90 -0.13
N ALA A 6 2.37 19.77 -0.10
CA ALA A 6 3.47 19.74 -1.06
C ALA A 6 4.22 18.40 -1.08
N ARG A 7 4.33 17.72 0.07
CA ARG A 7 4.98 16.42 0.19
C ARG A 7 4.19 15.33 -0.54
N VAL A 8 2.86 15.43 -0.50
CA VAL A 8 1.96 14.53 -1.23
C VAL A 8 2.06 14.75 -2.73
N ILE A 9 2.07 16.02 -3.17
CA ILE A 9 2.24 16.36 -4.60
C ILE A 9 3.55 15.78 -5.13
N GLU A 10 4.67 16.08 -4.46
CA GLU A 10 5.99 15.59 -4.86
C GLU A 10 6.05 14.07 -4.89
N ALA A 11 5.52 13.39 -3.87
CA ALA A 11 5.50 11.94 -3.82
C ALA A 11 4.65 11.32 -4.95
N VAL A 12 3.53 11.95 -5.31
CA VAL A 12 2.67 11.46 -6.39
C VAL A 12 3.33 11.68 -7.76
N GLU A 13 3.82 12.87 -8.04
CA GLU A 13 4.38 13.24 -9.35
C GLU A 13 5.71 12.54 -9.66
N SER A 14 6.52 12.25 -8.63
CA SER A 14 7.82 11.60 -8.80
C SER A 14 7.76 10.08 -8.99
N ARG A 15 6.70 9.43 -8.49
CA ARG A 15 6.62 7.96 -8.40
C ARG A 15 5.50 7.34 -9.22
N PHE A 16 4.45 8.11 -9.52
CA PHE A 16 3.23 7.59 -10.14
C PHE A 16 2.87 8.36 -11.39
N VAL A 17 2.00 7.74 -12.21
CA VAL A 17 1.23 8.45 -13.23
C VAL A 17 -0.14 8.72 -12.61
N PRO A 18 -0.40 9.92 -12.06
CA PRO A 18 -1.67 10.22 -11.44
C PRO A 18 -2.79 10.27 -12.47
N LEU A 19 -3.90 9.59 -12.17
CA LEU A 19 -5.10 9.59 -12.98
C LEU A 19 -6.31 9.84 -12.08
N GLN A 20 -7.07 10.89 -12.38
CA GLN A 20 -8.36 11.15 -11.77
C GLN A 20 -9.45 10.71 -12.73
N LEU A 21 -10.37 9.87 -12.26
CA LEU A 21 -11.52 9.43 -13.01
C LEU A 21 -12.81 9.86 -12.31
N ASP A 22 -13.75 10.38 -13.07
CA ASP A 22 -15.10 10.72 -12.62
C ASP A 22 -16.05 9.55 -12.96
N LEU A 23 -16.65 8.94 -11.94
CA LEU A 23 -17.55 7.79 -12.12
C LEU A 23 -18.78 8.09 -12.97
N PHE A 24 -19.18 9.35 -13.10
CA PHE A 24 -20.37 9.78 -13.81
C PHE A 24 -20.05 10.35 -15.20
N ALA A 25 -18.85 10.90 -15.41
CA ALA A 25 -18.46 11.54 -16.66
C ALA A 25 -17.56 10.66 -17.56
N ASP A 26 -16.73 9.79 -16.99
CA ASP A 26 -15.75 9.04 -17.78
C ASP A 26 -16.34 7.78 -18.45
N PRO A 27 -15.67 7.25 -19.50
CA PRO A 27 -16.21 6.14 -20.27
C PRO A 27 -16.37 4.86 -19.43
N ARG A 28 -17.59 4.30 -19.43
CA ARG A 28 -17.94 3.09 -18.64
C ARG A 28 -17.03 1.89 -18.91
N GLN A 29 -16.48 1.75 -20.11
CA GLN A 29 -15.54 0.68 -20.45
C GLN A 29 -14.21 0.79 -19.70
N VAL A 30 -13.81 2.01 -19.30
CA VAL A 30 -12.64 2.26 -18.44
C VAL A 30 -13.01 2.04 -16.97
N LEU A 31 -14.20 2.49 -16.55
CA LEU A 31 -14.63 2.45 -15.15
C LEU A 31 -15.06 1.07 -14.66
N ARG A 32 -15.81 0.31 -15.46
CA ARG A 32 -16.37 -1.00 -15.05
C ARG A 32 -15.30 -2.00 -14.58
N PRO A 33 -14.15 -2.16 -15.26
CA PRO A 33 -13.09 -3.05 -14.80
C PRO A 33 -12.47 -2.65 -13.45
N LEU A 34 -12.55 -1.38 -13.05
CA LEU A 34 -12.01 -0.90 -11.77
C LEU A 34 -12.87 -1.33 -10.58
N ASN A 35 -14.13 -1.75 -10.82
CA ASN A 35 -15.05 -2.28 -9.81
C ASN A 35 -15.22 -1.38 -8.56
N VAL A 36 -15.24 -0.06 -8.77
CA VAL A 36 -15.40 0.93 -7.71
C VAL A 36 -16.89 1.18 -7.45
N ILE A 37 -17.28 1.14 -6.17
CA ILE A 37 -18.67 1.37 -5.71
C ILE A 37 -18.83 2.72 -4.99
N TRP A 38 -17.75 3.26 -4.42
CA TRP A 38 -17.77 4.48 -3.60
C TRP A 38 -16.68 5.46 -4.05
N THR A 39 -16.88 6.75 -3.85
CA THR A 39 -15.88 7.79 -4.16
C THR A 39 -15.65 8.75 -3.01
N PRO A 40 -14.40 9.22 -2.80
CA PRO A 40 -13.21 8.84 -3.57
C PRO A 40 -12.70 7.45 -3.17
N THR A 41 -12.16 6.70 -4.13
CA THR A 41 -11.39 5.47 -3.91
C THR A 41 -10.04 5.63 -4.61
N ILE A 42 -8.97 5.42 -3.86
CA ILE A 42 -7.59 5.47 -4.34
C ILE A 42 -7.21 4.08 -4.80
N LEU A 43 -6.80 3.95 -6.06
CA LEU A 43 -6.44 2.70 -6.68
C LEU A 43 -4.97 2.69 -7.05
N PHE A 44 -4.29 1.59 -6.74
CA PHE A 44 -2.93 1.34 -7.18
C PHE A 44 -2.96 0.25 -8.23
N ALA A 45 -2.80 0.67 -9.48
CA ALA A 45 -2.82 -0.20 -10.63
C ALA A 45 -1.42 -0.36 -11.23
N ASP A 46 -1.18 -1.50 -11.86
CA ASP A 46 0.02 -1.68 -12.67
C ASP A 46 -0.10 -1.08 -14.08
N ARG A 47 0.97 -1.20 -14.86
CA ARG A 47 1.04 -0.77 -16.26
C ARG A 47 0.03 -1.43 -17.21
N ARG A 48 -0.70 -2.46 -16.76
CA ARG A 48 -1.79 -3.11 -17.52
C ARG A 48 -3.16 -2.59 -17.08
N GLY A 49 -3.21 -1.67 -16.12
CA GLY A 49 -4.45 -1.20 -15.49
C GLY A 49 -5.04 -2.17 -14.48
N THR A 50 -4.30 -3.21 -14.07
CA THR A 50 -4.79 -4.16 -13.05
C THR A 50 -4.56 -3.57 -11.67
N VAL A 51 -5.64 -3.39 -10.90
CA VAL A 51 -5.58 -2.90 -9.52
C VAL A 51 -5.06 -3.99 -8.59
N HIS A 52 -4.05 -3.67 -7.79
CA HIS A 52 -3.46 -4.58 -6.81
C HIS A 52 -3.67 -4.12 -5.36
N TYR A 53 -4.00 -2.84 -5.15
CA TYR A 53 -4.33 -2.30 -3.83
C TYR A 53 -5.34 -1.15 -3.96
N GLN A 54 -6.19 -0.99 -2.94
CA GLN A 54 -7.21 0.06 -2.89
C GLN A 54 -7.35 0.63 -1.48
N SER A 55 -7.70 1.90 -1.41
CA SER A 55 -8.05 2.60 -0.18
C SER A 55 -9.26 3.47 -0.39
N VAL A 56 -10.19 3.47 0.57
CA VAL A 56 -11.45 4.22 0.48
C VAL A 56 -11.30 5.56 1.19
N ASN A 57 -11.84 6.62 0.59
CA ASN A 57 -11.74 8.00 1.04
C ASN A 57 -10.30 8.53 1.10
N PHE A 58 -10.16 9.79 1.47
CA PHE A 58 -8.85 10.39 1.69
C PHE A 58 -8.36 10.20 3.11
N LEU A 59 -7.04 10.07 3.25
CA LEU A 59 -6.34 10.10 4.54
C LEU A 59 -5.62 11.44 4.72
N PRO A 60 -5.38 11.90 5.96
CA PRO A 60 -4.45 12.99 6.23
C PRO A 60 -3.09 12.78 5.56
N PRO A 61 -2.36 13.84 5.19
CA PRO A 61 -1.12 13.74 4.41
C PRO A 61 -0.11 12.71 4.92
N ASP A 62 0.15 12.67 6.23
CA ASP A 62 1.16 11.76 6.80
C ASP A 62 0.77 10.28 6.62
N LEU A 63 -0.52 9.96 6.82
CA LEU A 63 -1.06 8.63 6.57
C LEU A 63 -1.13 8.31 5.07
N PHE A 64 -1.40 9.31 4.23
CA PHE A 64 -1.44 9.14 2.79
C PHE A 64 -0.06 8.82 2.21
N LEU A 65 1.01 9.43 2.72
CA LEU A 65 2.39 9.09 2.30
C LEU A 65 2.74 7.64 2.63
N THR A 66 2.33 7.14 3.80
CA THR A 66 2.47 5.72 4.17
C THR A 66 1.62 4.82 3.27
N LEU A 67 0.40 5.26 2.94
CA LEU A 67 -0.49 4.55 2.00
C LEU A 67 0.13 4.42 0.60
N LEU A 68 0.79 5.47 0.09
CA LEU A 68 1.47 5.42 -1.22
C LEU A 68 2.54 4.33 -1.26
N ASP A 69 3.30 4.18 -0.18
CA ASP A 69 4.34 3.15 -0.07
C ASP A 69 3.74 1.74 -0.03
N ILE A 70 2.68 1.53 0.75
CA ILE A 70 1.99 0.24 0.81
C ILE A 70 1.40 -0.12 -0.57
N GLY A 71 0.68 0.81 -1.20
CA GLY A 71 0.05 0.58 -2.49
C GLY A 71 1.05 0.30 -3.61
N GLU A 72 2.17 1.03 -3.65
CA GLU A 72 3.24 0.78 -4.61
C GLU A 72 3.93 -0.57 -4.35
N ALA A 73 4.13 -0.96 -3.10
CA ALA A 73 4.73 -2.25 -2.75
C ALA A 73 3.86 -3.43 -3.22
N HIS A 74 2.53 -3.30 -3.12
CA HIS A 74 1.60 -4.28 -3.67
C HIS A 74 1.78 -4.47 -5.17
N VAL A 75 1.92 -3.36 -5.92
CA VAL A 75 2.25 -3.43 -7.35
C VAL A 75 3.62 -4.06 -7.55
N ALA A 76 4.65 -3.66 -6.81
CA ALA A 76 6.01 -4.18 -6.94
C ALA A 76 6.09 -5.71 -6.72
N MET A 77 5.42 -6.24 -5.69
CA MET A 77 5.33 -7.68 -5.43
C MET A 77 4.73 -8.45 -6.61
N ARG A 78 3.70 -7.91 -7.26
CA ARG A 78 3.04 -8.54 -8.41
C ARG A 78 3.91 -8.60 -9.66
N TRP A 79 4.94 -7.76 -9.71
CA TRP A 79 5.95 -7.72 -10.76
C TRP A 79 7.28 -8.37 -10.36
N ALA A 80 7.29 -9.16 -9.29
CA ALA A 80 8.48 -9.81 -8.74
C ALA A 80 9.63 -8.83 -8.38
N ARG A 81 9.31 -7.55 -8.13
CA ARG A 81 10.24 -6.52 -7.67
C ARG A 81 10.27 -6.53 -6.14
N THR A 82 10.71 -7.65 -5.57
CA THR A 82 10.61 -7.90 -4.12
C THR A 82 11.54 -7.02 -3.29
N ASP A 83 12.74 -6.70 -3.79
CA ASP A 83 13.64 -5.75 -3.13
C ASP A 83 13.02 -4.36 -2.99
N GLU A 84 12.39 -3.86 -4.06
CA GLU A 84 11.67 -2.59 -4.07
C GLU A 84 10.49 -2.63 -3.09
N ALA A 85 9.69 -3.70 -3.13
CA ALA A 85 8.57 -3.87 -2.20
C ALA A 85 9.01 -3.85 -0.73
N ILE A 86 10.10 -4.56 -0.40
CA ILE A 86 10.67 -4.59 0.94
C ILE A 86 11.08 -3.19 1.38
N GLU A 87 11.77 -2.44 0.53
CA GLU A 87 12.22 -1.08 0.84
C GLU A 87 11.04 -0.12 1.05
N LEU A 88 10.02 -0.21 0.19
CA LEU A 88 8.79 0.57 0.32
C LEU A 88 8.06 0.29 1.64
N LEU A 89 7.90 -0.98 2.01
CA LEU A 89 7.18 -1.38 3.22
C LEU A 89 7.97 -1.07 4.50
N ARG A 90 9.30 -1.20 4.45
CA ARG A 90 10.20 -0.74 5.51
C ARG A 90 10.06 0.76 5.71
N ARG A 91 10.12 1.56 4.63
CA ARG A 91 9.93 3.01 4.68
C ARG A 91 8.53 3.40 5.19
N ALA A 92 7.48 2.68 4.77
CA ALA A 92 6.12 2.88 5.23
C ALA A 92 6.03 2.72 6.76
N TYR A 93 6.64 1.66 7.29
CA TYR A 93 6.71 1.41 8.73
C TYR A 93 7.56 2.43 9.48
N GLU A 94 8.74 2.78 8.96
CA GLU A 94 9.65 3.72 9.63
C GLU A 94 9.13 5.16 9.65
N ARG A 95 8.32 5.56 8.67
CA ARG A 95 7.72 6.90 8.61
C ARG A 95 6.81 7.18 9.81
N ASP A 96 6.03 6.19 10.21
CA ASP A 96 5.11 6.31 11.35
C ASP A 96 5.00 4.97 12.05
N ALA A 97 6.04 4.65 12.83
CA ALA A 97 6.18 3.34 13.45
C ALA A 97 5.11 3.06 14.51
N ASP A 98 4.41 4.06 15.03
CA ASP A 98 3.29 3.92 15.98
C ASP A 98 1.93 4.17 15.29
N GLY A 99 1.95 4.39 13.98
CA GLY A 99 0.81 4.76 13.18
C GLY A 99 -0.20 3.66 12.96
N PRO A 100 -1.43 4.02 12.56
CA PRO A 100 -2.51 3.06 12.30
C PRO A 100 -2.21 2.11 11.14
N LEU A 101 -1.31 2.49 10.21
CA LEU A 101 -0.89 1.68 9.06
C LEU A 101 0.39 0.86 9.32
N ALA A 102 1.08 1.07 10.45
CA ALA A 102 2.29 0.33 10.79
C ALA A 102 2.08 -1.19 10.86
N PRO A 103 0.96 -1.73 11.41
CA PRO A 103 0.73 -3.18 11.41
C PRO A 103 0.55 -3.75 10.00
N GLU A 104 -0.11 -2.99 9.11
CA GLU A 104 -0.29 -3.38 7.71
C GLU A 104 1.06 -3.44 6.97
N ALA A 105 1.89 -2.41 7.14
CA ALA A 105 3.21 -2.34 6.55
C ALA A 105 4.09 -3.51 7.00
N LEU A 106 4.12 -3.84 8.30
CA LEU A 106 4.87 -4.99 8.81
C LEU A 106 4.36 -6.33 8.26
N TYR A 107 3.04 -6.49 8.18
CA TYR A 107 2.46 -7.72 7.67
C TYR A 107 2.91 -7.98 6.24
N TRP A 108 2.73 -6.99 5.35
CA TRP A 108 3.14 -7.11 3.97
C TRP A 108 4.66 -7.13 3.80
N TRP A 109 5.43 -6.49 4.68
CA TRP A 109 6.89 -6.58 4.65
C TRP A 109 7.34 -8.03 4.82
N GLY A 110 6.77 -8.74 5.80
CA GLY A 110 7.01 -10.17 5.97
C GLY A 110 6.71 -10.95 4.68
N VAL A 111 5.55 -10.71 4.07
CA VAL A 111 5.17 -11.36 2.80
C VAL A 111 6.18 -11.06 1.69
N ALA A 112 6.63 -9.81 1.53
CA ALA A 112 7.61 -9.43 0.52
C ALA A 112 8.97 -10.12 0.75
N VAL A 113 9.40 -10.26 2.01
CA VAL A 113 10.60 -11.03 2.39
C VAL A 113 10.43 -12.50 1.99
N TYR A 114 9.30 -13.13 2.32
CA TYR A 114 9.04 -14.51 1.91
C TYR A 114 9.03 -14.68 0.38
N LEU A 115 8.42 -13.75 -0.36
CA LEU A 115 8.43 -13.80 -1.82
C LEU A 115 9.84 -13.69 -2.41
N LYS A 116 10.76 -13.02 -1.70
CA LYS A 116 12.17 -12.93 -2.10
C LYS A 116 12.96 -14.19 -1.76
N THR A 117 12.78 -14.72 -0.55
CA THR A 117 13.71 -15.72 0.01
C THR A 117 13.12 -17.12 0.16
N HIS A 118 11.81 -17.26 0.03
CA HIS A 118 11.05 -18.48 0.30
C HIS A 118 11.31 -19.05 1.71
N SER A 119 11.69 -18.19 2.66
CA SER A 119 12.05 -18.56 4.02
C SER A 119 10.97 -18.17 5.02
N ASN A 120 10.33 -19.19 5.62
CA ASN A 120 9.40 -18.97 6.72
C ASN A 120 10.10 -18.33 7.94
N ASP A 121 11.35 -18.70 8.21
CA ASP A 121 12.08 -18.12 9.34
C ASP A 121 12.26 -16.60 9.17
N GLU A 122 12.56 -16.14 7.96
CA GLU A 122 12.70 -14.71 7.69
C GLU A 122 11.37 -13.97 7.71
N LEU A 123 10.31 -14.59 7.19
CA LEU A 123 8.93 -14.11 7.32
C LEU A 123 8.57 -13.89 8.80
N TYR A 124 8.76 -14.93 9.62
CA TYR A 124 8.42 -14.89 11.05
C TYR A 124 9.32 -13.95 11.86
N ARG A 125 10.56 -13.65 11.42
CA ARG A 125 11.37 -12.58 12.04
C ARG A 125 10.70 -11.21 11.88
N VAL A 126 10.11 -10.91 10.73
CA VAL A 126 9.39 -9.65 10.51
C VAL A 126 8.05 -9.67 11.26
N TRP A 127 7.29 -10.75 11.15
CA TRP A 127 6.01 -10.88 11.85
C TRP A 127 6.16 -10.97 13.37
N GLY A 128 7.30 -11.40 13.90
CA GLY A 128 7.60 -11.31 15.34
C GLY A 128 7.50 -9.87 15.84
N ARG A 129 7.97 -8.90 15.06
CA ARG A 129 7.82 -7.47 15.38
C ARG A 129 6.37 -7.00 15.31
N LEU A 130 5.58 -7.52 14.36
CA LEU A 130 4.15 -7.24 14.27
C LEU A 130 3.40 -7.74 15.52
N LEU A 131 3.67 -8.98 15.93
CA LEU A 131 3.04 -9.60 17.10
C LEU A 131 3.45 -8.92 18.40
N ASP A 132 4.72 -8.50 18.52
CA ASP A 132 5.23 -7.81 19.71
C ASP A 132 4.63 -6.40 19.85
N ARG A 133 4.64 -5.61 18.76
CA ARG A 133 4.23 -4.20 18.82
C ARG A 133 2.73 -3.98 18.67
N PHE A 134 2.05 -4.85 17.93
CA PHE A 134 0.63 -4.69 17.59
C PHE A 134 -0.20 -5.97 17.80
N PRO A 135 -0.11 -6.62 18.98
CA PRO A 135 -0.77 -7.91 19.24
C PRO A 135 -2.29 -7.86 19.05
N GLY A 136 -2.92 -6.71 19.30
CA GLY A 136 -4.37 -6.52 19.14
C GLY A 136 -4.82 -6.11 17.73
N SER A 137 -3.91 -5.99 16.77
CA SER A 137 -4.27 -5.54 15.41
C SER A 137 -4.91 -6.67 14.59
N ILE A 138 -5.79 -6.30 13.64
CA ILE A 138 -6.34 -7.26 12.68
C ILE A 138 -5.25 -7.93 11.83
N TRP A 139 -4.10 -7.29 11.67
CA TRP A 139 -2.96 -7.82 10.93
C TRP A 139 -2.20 -8.87 11.73
N ALA A 140 -2.04 -8.68 13.03
CA ALA A 140 -1.50 -9.72 13.92
C ALA A 140 -2.40 -10.98 13.92
N ALA A 141 -3.72 -10.81 13.90
CA ALA A 141 -4.67 -11.93 13.82
C ALA A 141 -4.62 -12.74 12.51
N ARG A 142 -3.87 -12.29 11.49
CA ARG A 142 -3.65 -13.01 10.23
C ARG A 142 -2.38 -13.85 10.21
N VAL A 143 -1.54 -13.74 11.23
CA VAL A 143 -0.33 -14.55 11.35
C VAL A 143 -0.73 -15.97 11.78
N PRO A 144 -0.37 -17.01 11.01
CA PRO A 144 -0.73 -18.41 11.30
C PRO A 144 0.17 -19.06 12.35
#